data_AF-A0A7S1LEK2-F1
#
_entry.id   AF-A0A7S1LEK2-F1
#
_cell.length_a   1.000
_cell.length_b   1.000
_cell.length_c   1.000
_cell.angle_alpha   90.00
_cell.angle_beta   90.00
_cell.angle_gamma   90.00
#
_symmetry.space_group_name_H-M   'P 1'
#
loop_
_entity.id
_entity.type
_entity.pdbx_description
1 polymer ?
#
loop_
_entity_poly.entity_id
_entity_poly.type
_entity_poly.pdbx_seq_one_letter_code
_entity_poly.pdbx_strand_id
1 'polypeptide(L)'
;HSQALSQLDSIFQRFEEDERQLNQPIPDQEKLEELRVMMTTLRQVRERESDIDFLFQPVQDKYALLRRFKVAISKEEEDRVGDLHYKWRKLRATAEKRTDEINQLQHSFKKGLTQEVQKFGTDVIAFRNDFEANGPMVEGIKPNEAMERLKRYQRQFDDKERKWKTYMAGEELFGLPQHKYPQLVKTKKELELLDKLYSLYMSVLSRVNGYNDILWVELDFDKIAEEVAVFNNQCKRLPKQLKDWEAFKVLKQILDSFIELQPVIKDLK
;
A
#
# COMPACT_ATOMS: atom_id res chain seq x y z
N HIS A 1 -36.43 -16.08 14.93
CA HIS A 1 -35.63 -15.71 16.12
C HIS A 1 -34.17 -15.50 15.74
N SER A 2 -33.41 -16.52 15.34
CA SER A 2 -31.97 -16.39 14.95
C SER A 2 -31.65 -15.22 13.99
N GLN A 3 -32.43 -14.99 12.93
CA GLN A 3 -32.20 -13.87 12.02
C GLN A 3 -32.40 -12.48 12.68
N ALA A 4 -33.34 -12.35 13.62
CA ALA A 4 -33.60 -11.11 14.33
C ALA A 4 -32.48 -10.81 15.34
N LEU A 5 -32.03 -11.85 16.05
CA LEU A 5 -30.91 -11.78 16.97
C LEU A 5 -29.62 -11.38 16.25
N SER A 6 -29.29 -12.02 15.12
CA SER A 6 -28.10 -11.68 14.33
C SER A 6 -28.09 -10.22 13.84
N GLN A 7 -29.26 -9.67 13.47
CA GLN A 7 -29.37 -8.26 13.09
C GLN A 7 -29.19 -7.32 14.29
N LEU A 8 -29.81 -7.65 15.42
CA LEU A 8 -29.64 -6.90 16.67
C LEU A 8 -28.16 -6.89 17.12
N ASP A 9 -27.50 -8.05 17.08
CA ASP A 9 -26.09 -8.19 17.41
C ASP A 9 -25.19 -7.36 16.50
N SER A 10 -25.44 -7.38 15.19
CA SER A 10 -24.68 -6.58 14.23
C SER A 10 -24.79 -5.08 14.50
N ILE A 11 -25.98 -4.58 14.88
CA ILE A 11 -26.18 -3.17 15.22
C ILE A 11 -25.40 -2.80 16.48
N PHE A 12 -25.54 -3.61 17.54
CA PHE A 12 -24.88 -3.36 18.82
C PHE A 12 -23.35 -3.46 18.72
N GLN A 13 -22.83 -4.48 18.04
CA GLN A 13 -21.41 -4.62 17.77
C GLN A 13 -20.87 -3.37 17.06
N ARG A 14 -21.60 -2.85 16.08
CA ARG A 14 -21.16 -1.64 15.39
C ARG A 14 -21.17 -0.41 16.29
N PHE A 15 -22.17 -0.25 17.16
CA PHE A 15 -22.18 0.83 18.14
C PHE A 15 -21.02 0.74 19.11
N GLU A 16 -20.67 -0.46 19.56
CA GLU A 16 -19.52 -0.68 20.44
C GLU A 16 -18.19 -0.37 19.75
N GLU A 17 -18.04 -0.76 18.47
CA GLU A 17 -16.88 -0.42 17.65
C GLU A 17 -16.73 1.10 17.47
N ASP A 18 -17.83 1.78 17.12
CA ASP A 18 -17.85 3.24 16.95
C ASP A 18 -17.57 3.94 18.29
N GLU A 19 -18.21 3.54 19.40
CA GLU A 19 -17.94 4.10 20.75
C GLU A 19 -16.47 3.88 21.14
N ARG A 20 -15.92 2.69 20.92
CA ARG A 20 -14.51 2.39 21.23
C ARG A 20 -13.57 3.29 20.46
N GLN A 21 -13.86 3.56 19.18
CA GLN A 21 -13.01 4.43 18.37
C GLN A 21 -13.13 5.90 18.78
N LEU A 22 -14.34 6.38 19.10
CA LEU A 22 -14.57 7.77 19.53
C LEU A 22 -14.10 8.04 20.97
N ASN A 23 -14.00 7.01 21.81
CA ASN A 23 -13.49 7.16 23.18
C ASN A 23 -11.96 7.23 23.26
N GLN A 24 -11.24 6.92 22.18
CA GLN A 24 -9.79 7.11 22.13
C GLN A 24 -9.43 8.60 22.29
N PRO A 25 -8.26 8.91 22.86
CA PRO A 25 -7.73 10.27 22.87
C PRO A 25 -7.64 10.83 21.45
N ILE A 26 -7.85 12.14 21.28
CA ILE A 26 -7.66 12.78 19.98
C ILE A 26 -6.19 12.63 19.59
N PRO A 27 -5.88 12.01 18.44
CA PRO A 27 -4.49 11.78 18.03
C PRO A 27 -3.80 13.11 17.71
N ASP A 28 -2.53 13.22 18.09
CA ASP A 28 -1.71 14.39 17.78
C ASP A 28 -1.38 14.51 16.28
N GLN A 29 -0.75 15.61 15.88
CA GLN A 29 -0.42 15.94 14.49
C GLN A 29 0.46 14.90 13.78
N GLU A 30 1.16 14.05 14.53
CA GLU A 30 2.00 12.97 13.99
C GLU A 30 1.19 11.70 13.65
N LYS A 31 0.00 11.54 14.24
CA LYS A 31 -0.87 10.35 14.12
C LYS A 31 -2.04 10.60 13.18
N LEU A 32 -1.76 11.20 12.02
CA LEU A 32 -2.78 11.54 11.00
C LEU A 32 -3.63 10.34 10.56
N GLU A 33 -3.04 9.13 10.57
CA GLU A 33 -3.76 7.88 10.28
C GLU A 33 -4.87 7.62 11.31
N GLU A 34 -4.55 7.70 12.60
CA GLU A 34 -5.50 7.50 13.69
C GLU A 34 -6.60 8.58 13.66
N LEU A 35 -6.21 9.83 13.37
CA LEU A 35 -7.14 10.94 13.22
C LEU A 35 -8.10 10.71 12.04
N ARG A 36 -7.60 10.17 10.92
CA ARG A 36 -8.43 9.82 9.77
C ARG A 36 -9.46 8.75 10.12
N VAL A 37 -9.06 7.70 10.84
CA VAL A 37 -9.99 6.65 11.27
C VAL A 37 -11.09 7.26 12.16
N MET A 38 -10.72 8.07 13.15
CA MET A 38 -11.68 8.74 14.03
C MET A 38 -12.67 9.63 13.26
N MET A 39 -12.18 10.48 12.36
CA MET A 39 -13.02 11.34 11.53
C MET A 39 -13.91 10.55 10.55
N THR A 40 -13.43 9.42 10.04
CA THR A 40 -14.23 8.51 9.21
C THR A 40 -15.38 7.92 10.04
N THR A 41 -15.11 7.49 11.29
CA THR A 41 -16.15 7.05 12.22
C THR A 41 -17.16 8.15 12.50
N LEU A 42 -16.71 9.38 12.79
CA LEU A 42 -17.60 10.54 13.00
C LEU A 42 -18.50 10.80 11.79
N ARG A 43 -17.92 10.77 10.58
CA ARG A 43 -18.67 10.93 9.33
C ARG A 43 -19.71 9.83 9.16
N GLN A 44 -19.35 8.57 9.37
CA GLN A 44 -20.26 7.43 9.24
C GLN A 44 -21.38 7.46 10.27
N VAL A 45 -21.13 7.92 11.50
CA VAL A 45 -22.18 8.14 12.51
C VAL A 45 -23.13 9.22 12.00
N ARG A 46 -22.61 10.33 11.47
CA ARG A 46 -23.46 11.41 10.93
C ARG A 46 -24.27 11.01 9.71
N GLU A 47 -23.70 10.25 8.78
CA GLU A 47 -24.41 9.71 7.61
C GLU A 47 -25.55 8.76 8.02
N ARG A 48 -25.37 8.01 9.11
CA ARG A 48 -26.41 7.12 9.65
C ARG A 48 -27.56 7.85 10.37
N GLU A 49 -27.41 9.13 10.72
CA GLU A 49 -28.47 9.86 11.43
C GLU A 49 -29.78 9.93 10.65
N SER A 50 -29.74 10.05 9.32
CA SER A 50 -30.95 10.11 8.49
C SER A 50 -31.65 8.76 8.36
N ASP A 51 -30.89 7.66 8.49
CA ASP A 51 -31.34 6.33 8.11
C ASP A 51 -31.48 5.39 9.32
N ILE A 52 -31.21 5.88 10.54
CA ILE A 52 -31.15 5.04 11.74
C ILE A 52 -32.49 4.33 12.04
N ASP A 53 -33.60 5.01 11.78
CA ASP A 53 -34.93 4.43 11.97
C ASP A 53 -35.21 3.31 10.96
N PHE A 54 -34.72 3.44 9.72
CA PHE A 54 -34.79 2.37 8.73
C PHE A 54 -33.95 1.14 9.12
N LEU A 55 -32.90 1.32 9.93
CA LEU A 55 -32.10 0.23 10.48
C LEU A 55 -32.79 -0.45 11.68
N PHE A 56 -33.47 0.32 12.53
CA PHE A 56 -34.07 -0.18 13.77
C PHE A 56 -35.45 -0.83 13.56
N GLN A 57 -36.30 -0.24 12.73
CA GLN A 57 -37.68 -0.67 12.52
C GLN A 57 -37.79 -2.17 12.16
N PRO A 58 -36.99 -2.72 11.21
CA PRO A 58 -37.10 -4.13 10.86
C PRO A 58 -36.77 -5.08 12.01
N VAL A 59 -35.87 -4.68 12.91
CA VAL A 59 -35.50 -5.48 14.09
C VAL A 59 -36.63 -5.42 15.11
N GLN A 60 -37.16 -4.23 15.39
CA GLN A 60 -38.31 -4.04 16.28
C GLN A 60 -39.54 -4.82 15.80
N ASP A 61 -39.86 -4.77 14.50
CA ASP A 61 -40.97 -5.51 13.90
C ASP A 61 -40.81 -7.03 14.03
N LYS A 62 -39.59 -7.54 13.81
CA LYS A 62 -39.29 -8.96 14.00
C LYS A 62 -39.47 -9.39 15.45
N TYR A 63 -38.98 -8.61 16.41
CA TYR A 63 -39.15 -8.91 17.83
C TYR A 63 -40.61 -8.80 18.29
N ALA A 64 -41.38 -7.84 17.75
CA ALA A 64 -42.83 -7.75 17.97
C ALA A 64 -43.57 -8.98 17.43
N LEU A 65 -43.17 -9.48 16.25
CA LEU A 65 -43.73 -10.71 15.66
C LEU A 65 -43.43 -11.93 16.53
N LEU A 66 -42.19 -12.08 16.99
CA LEU A 66 -41.78 -13.18 17.87
C LEU A 66 -42.59 -13.17 19.19
N ARG A 67 -42.83 -11.99 19.76
CA ARG A 67 -43.70 -11.82 20.94
C ARG A 67 -45.14 -12.21 20.66
N ARG A 68 -45.70 -11.82 19.51
CA ARG A 68 -47.06 -12.19 19.10
C ARG A 68 -47.24 -13.70 18.98
N PHE A 69 -46.23 -14.42 18.47
CA PHE A 69 -46.24 -15.87 18.36
C PHE A 69 -45.76 -16.60 19.63
N LYS A 70 -45.55 -15.90 20.74
CA LYS A 70 -45.12 -16.45 22.04
C LYS A 70 -43.83 -17.28 21.94
N VAL A 71 -42.92 -16.89 21.05
CA VAL A 71 -41.56 -17.45 21.01
C VAL A 71 -40.85 -17.04 22.30
N ALA A 72 -40.12 -17.96 22.92
CA ALA A 72 -39.30 -17.64 24.09
C ALA A 72 -38.17 -16.68 23.67
N ILE A 73 -38.14 -15.49 24.28
CA ILE A 73 -37.11 -14.47 24.11
C ILE A 73 -36.56 -14.17 25.50
N SER A 74 -35.25 -14.05 25.63
CA SER A 74 -34.64 -13.69 26.91
C SER A 74 -34.97 -12.24 27.28
N LYS A 75 -35.03 -11.93 28.58
CA LYS A 75 -35.25 -10.55 29.04
C LYS A 75 -34.14 -9.61 28.55
N GLU A 76 -32.90 -10.10 28.51
CA GLU A 76 -31.74 -9.36 27.99
C GLU A 76 -31.92 -8.95 26.53
N GLU A 77 -32.43 -9.83 25.66
CA GLU A 77 -32.73 -9.48 24.28
C GLU A 77 -33.85 -8.43 24.17
N GLU A 78 -34.90 -8.53 24.99
CA GLU A 78 -36.01 -7.57 24.98
C GLU A 78 -35.56 -6.19 25.46
N ASP A 79 -34.73 -6.13 26.50
CA ASP A 79 -34.12 -4.90 27.00
C ASP A 79 -33.21 -4.27 25.92
N ARG A 80 -32.38 -5.07 25.23
CA ARG A 80 -31.52 -4.60 24.13
C ARG A 80 -32.30 -3.97 22.98
N VAL A 81 -33.46 -4.53 22.61
CA VAL A 81 -34.32 -3.94 21.57
C VAL A 81 -34.89 -2.60 22.03
N GLY A 82 -35.30 -2.49 23.30
CA GLY A 82 -35.77 -1.23 23.90
C GLY A 82 -34.69 -0.15 23.97
N ASP A 83 -33.44 -0.56 24.19
CA ASP A 83 -32.29 0.34 24.37
C ASP A 83 -31.70 0.92 23.08
N LEU A 84 -32.13 0.45 21.89
CA LEU A 84 -31.56 0.84 20.58
C LEU A 84 -31.46 2.37 20.41
N HIS A 85 -32.56 3.09 20.60
CA HIS A 85 -32.58 4.55 20.46
C HIS A 85 -31.78 5.27 21.55
N TYR A 86 -31.75 4.71 22.77
CA TYR A 86 -30.97 5.29 23.87
C TYR A 86 -29.46 5.18 23.58
N LYS A 87 -29.00 3.99 23.19
CA LYS A 87 -27.61 3.74 22.79
C LYS A 87 -27.19 4.61 21.61
N TRP A 88 -28.04 4.72 20.59
CA TRP A 88 -27.80 5.62 19.47
C TRP A 88 -27.64 7.08 19.91
N ARG A 89 -28.56 7.59 20.74
CA ARG A 89 -28.51 8.98 21.23
C ARG A 89 -27.22 9.25 22.00
N LYS A 90 -26.79 8.29 22.83
CA LYS A 90 -25.54 8.39 23.58
C LYS A 90 -24.31 8.41 22.66
N LEU A 91 -24.26 7.52 21.67
CA LEU A 91 -23.20 7.47 20.67
C LEU A 91 -23.12 8.78 19.87
N ARG A 92 -24.27 9.29 19.41
CA ARG A 92 -24.38 10.57 18.73
C ARG A 92 -23.87 11.73 19.58
N ALA A 93 -24.29 11.82 20.84
CA ALA A 93 -23.82 12.89 21.73
C ALA A 93 -22.29 12.85 21.92
N THR A 94 -21.73 11.64 22.01
CA THR A 94 -20.28 11.44 22.07
C THR A 94 -19.60 11.90 20.77
N ALA A 95 -20.17 11.57 19.61
CA ALA A 95 -19.67 12.00 18.30
C ALA A 95 -19.71 13.52 18.12
N GLU A 96 -20.80 14.17 18.54
CA GLU A 96 -20.93 15.64 18.52
C GLU A 96 -19.85 16.29 19.38
N LYS A 97 -19.68 15.84 20.63
CA LYS A 97 -18.62 16.33 21.51
C LYS A 97 -17.23 16.19 20.89
N ARG A 98 -16.91 15.03 20.32
CA ARG A 98 -15.62 14.80 19.66
C ARG A 98 -15.42 15.66 18.42
N THR A 99 -16.48 15.89 17.67
CA THR A 99 -16.46 16.78 16.50
C THR A 99 -16.08 18.20 16.93
N ASP A 100 -16.67 18.70 18.02
CA ASP A 100 -16.36 20.04 18.54
C ASP A 100 -14.91 20.16 19.03
N GLU A 101 -14.40 19.14 19.74
CA GLU A 101 -13.01 19.09 20.18
C GLU A 101 -12.03 19.11 18.98
N ILE A 102 -12.31 18.32 17.92
CA ILE A 102 -11.49 18.32 16.70
C ILE A 102 -11.58 19.66 15.97
N ASN A 103 -12.76 20.28 15.90
CA ASN A 103 -12.94 21.57 15.25
C ASN A 103 -12.11 22.68 15.91
N GLN A 104 -11.97 22.67 17.23
CA GLN A 104 -11.11 23.61 17.96
C GLN A 104 -9.63 23.43 17.62
N LEU A 105 -9.20 22.18 17.38
CA LEU A 105 -7.82 21.86 17.03
C LEU A 105 -7.55 22.00 15.52
N GLN A 106 -8.58 22.04 14.68
CA GLN A 106 -8.47 21.95 13.23
C GLN A 106 -7.49 22.96 12.62
N HIS A 107 -7.46 24.19 13.12
CA HIS A 107 -6.56 25.24 12.61
C HIS A 107 -5.09 24.87 12.82
N SER A 108 -4.72 24.36 14.00
CA SER A 108 -3.33 23.98 14.27
C SER A 108 -2.93 22.77 13.43
N PHE A 109 -3.80 21.76 13.29
CA PHE A 109 -3.56 20.59 12.44
C PHE A 109 -3.38 20.98 10.97
N LYS A 110 -4.26 21.81 10.42
CA LYS A 110 -4.14 22.32 9.04
C LYS A 110 -2.81 23.05 8.83
N LYS A 111 -2.41 23.90 9.79
CA LYS A 111 -1.14 24.63 9.73
C LYS A 111 0.06 23.67 9.76
N GLY A 112 0.08 22.71 10.68
CA GLY A 112 1.13 21.70 10.80
C GLY A 112 1.25 20.84 9.54
N LEU A 113 0.11 20.31 9.05
CA LEU A 113 0.06 19.53 7.81
C LEU A 113 0.61 20.31 6.62
N THR A 114 0.20 21.58 6.46
CA THR A 114 0.67 22.42 5.34
C THR A 114 2.19 22.61 5.39
N GLN A 115 2.76 22.82 6.59
CA GLN A 115 4.20 22.95 6.76
C GLN A 115 4.94 21.64 6.43
N GLU A 116 4.41 20.50 6.88
CA GLU A 116 5.01 19.19 6.61
C GLU A 116 4.92 18.81 5.13
N VAL A 117 3.81 19.13 4.45
CA VAL A 117 3.66 18.96 3.00
C VAL A 117 4.69 19.78 2.22
N GLN A 118 4.93 21.03 2.62
CA GLN A 118 5.95 21.88 2.00
C GLN A 118 7.37 21.33 2.19
N LYS A 119 7.71 20.90 3.41
CA LYS A 119 9.00 20.24 3.70
C LYS A 119 9.15 18.97 2.87
N PHE A 120 8.12 18.14 2.84
CA PHE A 120 8.12 16.90 2.07
C PHE A 120 8.34 17.13 0.57
N GLY A 121 7.78 18.20 0.01
CA GLY A 121 8.08 18.60 -1.38
C GLY A 121 9.56 18.85 -1.63
N THR A 122 10.25 19.48 -0.67
CA THR A 122 11.70 19.72 -0.74
C THR A 122 12.47 18.40 -0.60
N ASP A 123 12.07 17.54 0.33
CA ASP A 123 12.65 16.21 0.53
C ASP A 123 12.51 15.32 -0.72
N VAL A 124 11.37 15.38 -1.43
CA VAL A 124 11.15 14.63 -2.67
C VAL A 124 12.09 15.10 -3.78
N ILE A 125 12.33 16.41 -3.89
CA ILE A 125 13.28 16.96 -4.87
C ILE A 125 14.71 16.53 -4.52
N ALA A 126 15.11 16.64 -3.25
CA ALA A 126 16.42 16.19 -2.79
C ALA A 126 16.63 14.69 -3.04
N PHE A 127 15.63 13.87 -2.72
CA PHE A 127 15.64 12.43 -3.01
C PHE A 127 15.77 12.13 -4.49
N ARG A 128 15.07 12.88 -5.36
CA ARG A 128 15.18 12.71 -6.81
C ARG A 128 16.58 13.03 -7.32
N ASN A 129 17.16 14.14 -6.87
CA ASN A 129 18.50 14.55 -7.26
C ASN A 129 19.55 13.55 -6.80
N ASP A 130 19.42 13.05 -5.57
CA ASP A 130 20.31 12.00 -5.03
C ASP A 130 20.15 10.68 -5.78
N PHE A 131 18.92 10.29 -6.16
CA PHE A 131 18.68 9.10 -6.97
C PHE A 131 19.31 9.21 -8.37
N GLU A 132 19.29 10.38 -8.99
CA GLU A 132 19.93 10.58 -10.30
C GLU A 132 21.47 10.59 -10.19
N ALA A 133 22.02 11.17 -9.12
CA ALA A 133 23.47 11.30 -8.94
C ALA A 133 24.15 10.02 -8.38
N ASN A 134 23.48 9.32 -7.46
CA ASN A 134 24.04 8.21 -6.66
C ASN A 134 23.27 6.90 -6.83
N GLY A 135 22.24 6.88 -7.68
CA GLY A 135 21.39 5.72 -7.91
C GLY A 135 22.09 4.52 -8.57
N PRO A 136 21.33 3.46 -8.83
CA PRO A 136 21.81 2.26 -9.52
C PRO A 136 22.04 2.49 -11.02
N MET A 137 21.82 3.70 -11.53
CA MET A 137 22.02 4.07 -12.94
C MET A 137 23.40 4.69 -13.21
N VAL A 138 24.20 4.95 -12.16
CA VAL A 138 25.53 5.56 -12.31
C VAL A 138 26.44 4.62 -13.11
N GLU A 139 27.14 5.17 -14.10
CA GLU A 139 28.03 4.42 -14.98
C GLU A 139 29.22 3.81 -14.22
N GLY A 140 29.71 2.67 -14.70
CA GLY A 140 30.93 2.03 -14.18
C GLY A 140 30.80 1.30 -12.82
N ILE A 141 29.59 1.15 -12.26
CA ILE A 141 29.39 0.38 -11.02
C ILE A 141 29.18 -1.12 -11.31
N LYS A 142 29.59 -1.98 -10.37
CA LYS A 142 29.39 -3.43 -10.51
C LYS A 142 27.90 -3.81 -10.34
N PRO A 143 27.41 -4.87 -11.00
CA PRO A 143 26.01 -5.29 -10.91
C PRO A 143 25.52 -5.54 -9.48
N ASN A 144 26.35 -6.15 -8.63
CA ASN A 144 26.04 -6.38 -7.23
C ASN A 144 25.86 -5.07 -6.46
N GLU A 145 26.75 -4.10 -6.67
CA GLU A 145 26.69 -2.79 -6.04
C GLU A 145 25.45 -2.00 -6.51
N ALA A 146 25.13 -2.07 -7.80
CA ALA A 146 23.92 -1.47 -8.34
C ALA A 146 22.65 -2.06 -7.70
N MET A 147 22.61 -3.38 -7.46
CA MET A 147 21.49 -4.05 -6.80
C MET A 147 21.35 -3.60 -5.34
N GLU A 148 22.45 -3.41 -4.61
CA GLU A 148 22.43 -2.87 -3.25
C GLU A 148 21.90 -1.43 -3.21
N ARG A 149 22.39 -0.58 -4.13
CA ARG A 149 21.90 0.79 -4.30
C ARG A 149 20.40 0.79 -4.62
N LEU A 150 19.96 -0.05 -5.56
CA LEU A 150 18.56 -0.18 -5.93
C LEU A 150 17.68 -0.54 -4.72
N LYS A 151 18.07 -1.56 -3.94
CA LYS A 151 17.34 -1.94 -2.71
C LYS A 151 17.29 -0.81 -1.69
N ARG A 152 18.38 -0.06 -1.53
CA ARG A 152 18.43 1.13 -0.65
C ARG A 152 17.43 2.19 -1.12
N TYR A 153 17.38 2.50 -2.42
CA TYR A 153 16.45 3.49 -2.96
C TYR A 153 14.99 3.02 -2.97
N GLN A 154 14.72 1.73 -3.15
CA GLN A 154 13.38 1.14 -2.98
C GLN A 154 12.84 1.36 -1.57
N ARG A 155 13.62 1.03 -0.53
CA ARG A 155 13.22 1.27 0.87
C ARG A 155 12.95 2.74 1.15
N GLN A 156 13.86 3.60 0.71
CA GLN A 156 13.70 5.05 0.87
C GLN A 156 12.49 5.60 0.10
N PHE A 157 12.14 4.99 -1.04
CA PHE A 157 10.94 5.34 -1.80
C PHE A 157 9.68 4.90 -1.05
N ASP A 158 9.64 3.67 -0.52
CA ASP A 158 8.49 3.14 0.21
C ASP A 158 8.12 4.01 1.43
N ASP A 159 9.13 4.44 2.19
CA ASP A 159 8.93 5.37 3.32
C ASP A 159 8.28 6.68 2.87
N LYS A 160 8.67 7.19 1.71
CA LYS A 160 8.18 8.46 1.16
C LYS A 160 6.80 8.28 0.54
N GLU A 161 6.53 7.15 -0.11
CA GLU A 161 5.21 6.80 -0.62
C GLU A 161 4.20 6.67 0.54
N ARG A 162 4.62 6.06 1.67
CA ARG A 162 3.79 5.98 2.87
C ARG A 162 3.49 7.37 3.43
N LYS A 163 4.49 8.24 3.60
CA LYS A 163 4.28 9.64 4.04
C LYS A 163 3.36 10.40 3.10
N TRP A 164 3.56 10.26 1.78
CA TRP A 164 2.72 10.91 0.78
C TRP A 164 1.25 10.47 0.90
N LYS A 165 0.98 9.17 1.05
CA LYS A 165 -0.38 8.65 1.30
C LYS A 165 -1.00 9.24 2.56
N THR A 166 -0.22 9.34 3.65
CA THR A 166 -0.69 9.95 4.90
C THR A 166 -1.04 11.43 4.71
N TYR A 167 -0.19 12.20 4.01
CA TYR A 167 -0.45 13.61 3.76
C TYR A 167 -1.65 13.83 2.83
N MET A 168 -1.74 13.07 1.74
CA MET A 168 -2.91 13.09 0.84
C MET A 168 -4.22 12.84 1.60
N ALA A 169 -4.21 11.87 2.49
CA ALA A 169 -5.38 11.54 3.30
C ALA A 169 -5.69 12.65 4.33
N GLY A 170 -4.67 13.30 4.89
CA GLY A 170 -4.84 14.48 5.74
C GLY A 170 -5.37 15.69 4.97
N GLU A 171 -4.89 15.92 3.76
CA GLU A 171 -5.38 17.01 2.88
C GLU A 171 -6.84 16.80 2.54
N GLU A 172 -7.22 15.58 2.14
CA GLU A 172 -8.61 15.20 1.92
C GLU A 172 -9.47 15.40 3.17
N LEU A 173 -8.98 14.94 4.33
CA LEU A 173 -9.67 15.06 5.63
C LEU A 173 -10.03 16.50 5.97
N PHE A 174 -9.15 17.44 5.64
CA PHE A 174 -9.30 18.85 5.94
C PHE A 174 -9.87 19.68 4.78
N GLY A 175 -10.21 19.05 3.66
CA GLY A 175 -10.72 19.71 2.46
C GLY A 175 -9.68 20.58 1.75
N LEU A 176 -8.40 20.26 1.90
CA LEU A 176 -7.29 20.95 1.25
C LEU A 176 -7.03 20.35 -0.17
N PRO A 177 -6.51 21.15 -1.12
CA PRO A 177 -6.08 20.62 -2.41
C PRO A 177 -4.98 19.57 -2.23
N GLN A 178 -5.16 18.41 -2.85
CA GLN A 178 -4.18 17.33 -2.80
C GLN A 178 -2.92 17.66 -3.59
N HIS A 179 -1.76 17.62 -2.93
CA HIS A 179 -0.48 17.86 -3.60
C HIS A 179 -0.03 16.62 -4.39
N LYS A 180 0.38 16.87 -5.63
CA LYS A 180 0.95 15.83 -6.51
C LYS A 180 2.46 15.98 -6.58
N TYR A 181 3.16 14.86 -6.55
CA TYR A 181 4.61 14.79 -6.71
C TYR A 181 4.99 14.01 -7.97
N PRO A 182 5.00 14.65 -9.16
CA PRO A 182 5.33 13.97 -10.42
C PRO A 182 6.68 13.28 -10.40
N GLN A 183 7.67 13.86 -9.70
CA GLN A 183 9.01 13.28 -9.57
C GLN A 183 8.99 11.95 -8.81
N LEU A 184 8.17 11.83 -7.77
CA LEU A 184 8.03 10.59 -7.01
C LEU A 184 7.39 9.50 -7.88
N VAL A 185 6.35 9.85 -8.65
CA VAL A 185 5.70 8.92 -9.60
C VAL A 185 6.68 8.46 -10.69
N LYS A 186 7.52 9.37 -11.18
CA LYS A 186 8.58 9.04 -12.15
C LYS A 186 9.60 8.06 -11.54
N THR A 187 10.10 8.35 -10.34
CA THR A 187 11.05 7.47 -9.64
C THR A 187 10.47 6.09 -9.38
N LYS A 188 9.18 5.96 -9.05
CA LYS A 188 8.51 4.65 -8.91
C LYS A 188 8.65 3.79 -10.17
N LYS A 189 8.31 4.36 -11.32
CA LYS A 189 8.38 3.66 -12.61
C LYS A 189 9.82 3.26 -12.94
N GLU A 190 10.77 4.16 -12.69
CA GLU A 190 12.19 3.86 -12.91
C GLU A 190 12.70 2.75 -11.99
N LEU A 191 12.32 2.75 -10.71
CA LEU A 191 12.67 1.68 -9.75
C LEU A 191 12.10 0.33 -10.18
N GLU A 192 10.84 0.26 -10.62
CA GLU A 192 10.22 -0.97 -11.13
C GLU A 192 10.91 -1.51 -12.39
N LEU A 193 11.38 -0.62 -13.26
CA LEU A 193 12.13 -0.98 -14.47
C LEU A 193 13.54 -1.46 -14.14
N LEU A 194 14.23 -0.77 -13.22
CA LEU A 194 15.54 -1.15 -12.71
C LEU A 194 15.52 -2.52 -12.03
N ASP A 195 14.49 -2.79 -11.24
CA ASP A 195 14.31 -4.07 -10.55
C ASP A 195 14.24 -5.24 -11.53
N LYS A 196 13.47 -5.08 -12.61
CA LYS A 196 13.40 -6.08 -13.68
C LYS A 196 14.74 -6.27 -14.39
N LEU A 197 15.44 -5.18 -14.70
CA LEU A 197 16.74 -5.24 -15.39
C LEU A 197 17.80 -5.93 -14.54
N TYR A 198 17.99 -5.48 -13.29
CA TYR A 198 19.03 -6.01 -12.42
C TYR A 198 18.71 -7.41 -11.92
N SER A 199 17.44 -7.77 -11.73
CA SER A 199 17.05 -9.16 -11.46
C SER A 199 17.44 -10.08 -12.61
N LEU A 200 17.13 -9.71 -13.85
CA LEU A 200 17.53 -10.47 -15.03
C LEU A 200 19.06 -10.57 -15.14
N TYR A 201 19.76 -9.46 -14.92
CA TYR A 201 21.22 -9.42 -14.98
C TYR A 201 21.84 -10.39 -13.95
N MET A 202 21.36 -10.35 -12.70
CA MET A 202 21.83 -11.26 -11.66
C MET A 202 21.52 -12.73 -11.98
N SER A 203 20.35 -13.04 -12.56
CA SER A 203 20.03 -14.39 -13.01
C SER A 203 20.99 -14.89 -14.09
N VAL A 204 21.29 -14.05 -15.08
CA VAL A 204 22.26 -14.39 -16.15
C VAL A 204 23.65 -14.60 -15.55
N LEU A 205 24.14 -13.68 -14.72
CA LEU A 205 25.46 -13.82 -14.09
C LEU A 205 25.58 -15.06 -13.22
N SER A 206 24.56 -15.33 -12.39
CA SER A 206 24.54 -16.52 -11.54
C SER A 206 24.57 -17.79 -12.38
N ARG A 207 23.88 -17.81 -13.52
CA ARG A 207 23.78 -19.00 -14.36
C ARG A 207 25.05 -19.21 -15.19
N VAL A 208 25.60 -18.15 -15.77
CA VAL A 208 26.87 -18.17 -16.50
C VAL A 208 28.01 -18.58 -15.57
N ASN A 209 28.09 -18.03 -14.36
CA ASN A 209 29.10 -18.44 -13.38
C ASN A 209 28.90 -19.90 -12.95
N GLY A 210 27.65 -20.33 -12.74
CA GLY A 210 27.36 -21.72 -12.41
C GLY A 210 27.77 -22.72 -13.49
N TYR A 211 27.80 -22.33 -14.77
CA TYR A 211 28.33 -23.18 -15.84
C TYR A 211 29.84 -23.39 -15.74
N ASN A 212 30.59 -22.40 -15.26
CA ASN A 212 32.03 -22.53 -15.05
C ASN A 212 32.39 -23.53 -13.95
N ASP A 213 31.45 -23.82 -13.04
CA ASP A 213 31.63 -24.76 -11.94
C ASP A 213 31.28 -26.22 -12.31
N ILE A 214 30.72 -26.46 -13.51
CA ILE A 214 30.33 -27.79 -13.98
C ILE A 214 31.49 -28.43 -14.75
N LEU A 215 31.75 -29.72 -14.50
CA LEU A 215 32.71 -30.51 -15.26
C LEU A 215 32.33 -30.57 -16.76
N TRP A 216 33.30 -30.35 -17.65
CA TRP A 216 33.08 -30.32 -19.10
C TRP A 216 32.29 -31.52 -19.66
N VAL A 217 32.50 -32.71 -19.09
CA VAL A 217 31.83 -33.95 -19.51
C VAL A 217 30.33 -33.95 -19.17
N GLU A 218 29.96 -33.37 -18.04
CA GLU A 218 28.59 -33.32 -17.51
C GLU A 218 27.77 -32.17 -18.10
N LEU A 219 28.42 -31.32 -18.89
CA LEU A 219 27.86 -30.08 -19.36
C LEU A 219 26.96 -30.33 -20.58
N ASP A 220 25.67 -29.99 -20.43
CA ASP A 220 24.63 -30.18 -21.45
C ASP A 220 24.43 -28.89 -22.26
N PHE A 221 25.08 -28.82 -23.42
CA PHE A 221 25.09 -27.61 -24.26
C PHE A 221 23.73 -27.27 -24.88
N ASP A 222 22.89 -28.27 -25.16
CA ASP A 222 21.57 -28.01 -25.76
C ASP A 222 20.63 -27.40 -24.70
N LYS A 223 20.70 -27.83 -23.43
CA LYS A 223 19.98 -27.17 -22.33
C LYS A 223 20.46 -25.74 -22.08
N ILE A 224 21.77 -25.52 -22.09
CA ILE A 224 22.34 -24.19 -21.89
C ILE A 224 21.91 -23.24 -23.02
N ALA A 225 21.90 -23.72 -24.26
CA ALA A 225 21.42 -22.96 -25.41
C ALA A 225 19.96 -22.51 -25.24
N GLU A 226 19.10 -23.42 -24.78
CA GLU A 226 17.69 -23.11 -24.51
C GLU A 226 17.56 -22.02 -23.43
N GLU A 227 18.31 -22.13 -22.34
CA GLU A 227 18.27 -21.15 -21.25
C GLU A 227 18.79 -19.76 -21.68
N VAL A 228 19.88 -19.71 -22.44
CA VAL A 228 20.41 -18.45 -22.99
C VAL A 228 19.45 -17.82 -23.99
N ALA A 229 18.76 -18.64 -24.80
CA ALA A 229 17.70 -18.16 -25.68
C ALA A 229 16.51 -17.57 -24.88
N VAL A 230 16.14 -18.17 -23.75
CA VAL A 230 15.13 -17.63 -22.83
C VAL A 230 15.57 -16.27 -22.28
N PHE A 231 16.81 -16.14 -21.78
CA PHE A 231 17.33 -14.87 -21.28
C PHE A 231 17.40 -13.78 -22.36
N ASN A 232 17.82 -14.13 -23.59
CA ASN A 232 17.84 -13.20 -24.71
C ASN A 232 16.41 -12.72 -25.07
N ASN A 233 15.42 -13.63 -25.06
CA ASN A 233 14.03 -13.27 -25.29
C ASN A 233 13.47 -12.34 -24.19
N GLN A 234 13.82 -12.58 -22.93
CA GLN A 234 13.47 -11.70 -21.81
C GLN A 234 14.12 -10.32 -21.98
N CYS A 235 15.40 -10.28 -22.33
CA CYS A 235 16.15 -9.06 -22.61
C CYS A 235 15.51 -8.24 -23.76
N LYS A 236 15.09 -8.90 -24.84
CA LYS A 236 14.39 -8.25 -25.98
C LYS A 236 13.05 -7.62 -25.59
N ARG A 237 12.32 -8.25 -24.66
CA ARG A 237 11.01 -7.79 -24.14
C ARG A 237 11.12 -6.61 -23.18
N LEU A 238 12.32 -6.26 -22.70
CA LEU A 238 12.50 -5.08 -21.86
C LEU A 238 12.12 -3.79 -22.60
N PRO A 239 11.44 -2.84 -21.93
CA PRO A 239 11.06 -1.55 -22.51
C PRO A 239 12.23 -0.80 -23.16
N LYS A 240 11.96 -0.04 -24.23
CA LYS A 240 12.99 0.72 -24.96
C LYS A 240 13.82 1.65 -24.06
N GLN A 241 13.18 2.25 -23.05
CA GLN A 241 13.81 3.14 -22.07
C GLN A 241 14.96 2.48 -21.30
N LEU A 242 14.92 1.15 -21.12
CA LEU A 242 15.99 0.38 -20.47
C LEU A 242 17.15 0.08 -21.40
N LYS A 243 16.94 0.12 -22.73
CA LYS A 243 17.94 -0.32 -23.71
C LYS A 243 19.09 0.66 -23.88
N ASP A 244 18.86 1.92 -23.55
CA ASP A 244 19.88 2.96 -23.60
C ASP A 244 20.87 2.86 -22.43
N TRP A 245 20.53 2.10 -21.39
CA TRP A 245 21.31 2.00 -20.16
C TRP A 245 22.52 1.11 -20.32
N GLU A 246 23.63 1.49 -19.67
CA GLU A 246 24.89 0.75 -19.72
C GLU A 246 24.72 -0.69 -19.21
N ALA A 247 24.04 -0.90 -18.08
CA ALA A 247 23.77 -2.22 -17.54
C ALA A 247 23.05 -3.15 -18.53
N PHE A 248 22.13 -2.61 -19.34
CA PHE A 248 21.48 -3.38 -20.40
C PHE A 248 22.46 -3.73 -21.52
N LYS A 249 23.31 -2.79 -21.95
CA LYS A 249 24.32 -3.00 -22.99
C LYS A 249 25.32 -4.09 -22.57
N VAL A 250 25.80 -4.04 -21.32
CA VAL A 250 26.72 -5.05 -20.78
C VAL A 250 26.03 -6.42 -20.69
N LEU A 251 24.81 -6.49 -20.15
CA LEU A 251 24.04 -7.73 -20.10
C LEU A 251 23.85 -8.34 -21.50
N LYS A 252 23.49 -7.49 -22.47
CA LYS A 252 23.31 -7.92 -23.86
C LYS A 252 24.63 -8.40 -24.46
N GLN A 253 25.74 -7.71 -24.23
CA GLN A 253 27.05 -8.11 -24.72
C GLN A 253 27.48 -9.47 -24.14
N ILE A 254 27.20 -9.74 -22.85
CA ILE A 254 27.46 -11.04 -22.23
C ILE A 254 26.65 -12.15 -22.93
N LEU A 255 25.35 -11.91 -23.16
CA LEU A 255 24.48 -12.88 -23.85
C LEU A 255 24.91 -13.09 -25.31
N ASP A 256 25.20 -12.02 -26.05
CA ASP A 256 25.64 -12.09 -27.44
C ASP A 256 26.98 -12.84 -27.56
N SER A 257 27.95 -12.55 -26.67
CA SER A 257 29.22 -13.27 -26.60
C SER A 257 29.02 -14.77 -26.32
N PHE A 258 28.08 -15.11 -25.43
CA PHE A 258 27.78 -16.51 -25.13
C PHE A 258 27.17 -17.23 -26.34
N ILE A 259 26.26 -16.57 -27.07
CA ILE A 259 25.64 -17.12 -28.29
C ILE A 259 26.69 -17.31 -29.39
N GLU A 260 27.63 -16.37 -29.55
CA GLU A 260 28.73 -16.48 -30.51
C GLU A 260 29.70 -17.62 -30.18
N LEU A 261 29.97 -17.85 -28.89
CA LEU A 261 30.84 -18.94 -28.43
C LEU A 261 30.15 -20.31 -28.44
N GLN A 262 28.82 -20.35 -28.39
CA GLN A 262 28.03 -21.58 -28.37
C GLN A 262 28.40 -22.61 -29.48
N PRO A 263 28.49 -22.26 -30.78
CA PRO A 263 28.89 -23.21 -31.82
C PRO A 263 30.32 -23.73 -31.62
N VAL A 264 31.26 -22.85 -31.25
CA VAL A 264 32.66 -23.22 -30.99
C VAL A 264 32.77 -24.21 -29.83
N ILE A 265 32.03 -23.94 -28.76
CA ILE A 265 31.97 -24.79 -27.57
C ILE A 265 31.37 -26.16 -27.89
N LYS A 266 30.35 -26.22 -28.76
CA LYS A 266 29.75 -27.47 -29.22
C LYS A 266 30.71 -28.30 -30.08
N ASP A 267 31.54 -27.66 -30.90
CA ASP A 267 32.54 -28.31 -31.75
C ASP A 267 33.77 -28.82 -30.96
N LEU A 268 34.01 -28.29 -29.75
CA LEU A 268 35.11 -28.70 -28.86
C LEU A 268 34.76 -29.90 -27.96
N LYS A 269 33.52 -30.39 -27.98
CA LYS A 269 33.07 -31.58 -27.24
C LYS A 269 33.08 -32.82 -28.14
#